data_AF-A0A5C7RK82-F1
#
_entry.id   AF-A0A5C7RK82-F1
#
_cell.length_a   1.000
_cell.length_b   1.000
_cell.length_c   1.000
_cell.angle_alpha   90.00
_cell.angle_beta   90.00
_cell.angle_gamma   90.00
#
_symmetry.space_group_name_H-M   'P 1'
#
loop_
_entity.id
_entity.type
_entity.pdbx_description
1 polymer ?
#
loop_
_entity_poly.entity_id
_entity_poly.type
_entity_poly.pdbx_seq_one_letter_code
_entity_poly.pdbx_strand_id
1 'polypeptide(L)'
;MIELHILLVEDDKDIQASFVDTVKIFNERETANEAKRQQNIEKALTGLRQAEAEFNAAALEANSEDKTLKKTEKRLKDELDSKKKAYDKLLKPDSAIDALDNHKKKSVEVIIKNNLQEVKELTVKDFLNIDIIIMDIHLGKDEPEGGNQAIEFLASLYSRTPIICVSGTPESIMDHPLIIHKRARDTGDYEQDILFALKVKMTGLIDVLKGKGHINKTIYNALTLSVTPNLKEWLGYIDFLQYEHIRDGIFRVFSNHINKILENSEESFILQEFYLNLTEEEIRNKNIIKTGYILKSKEVYYVALNPPCDLTLRKDGDCKADRLFLCEVESFAKYIENNYNDAYQKDNNKEKFIKTKLESLIKNNASHNHHFLPKNTFFEYSCLDFVKIKTILQDELEANYGIEPIMIAPSFVANITSRLAAYYARQGQPDIRLTKTQQDAVITATVSALNSTLATP
;
A
#
# COMPACT_ATOMS: atom_id res chain seq x y z
N MET A 1 15.41 11.79 -13.87
CA MET A 1 16.01 12.64 -12.82
C MET A 1 15.05 12.64 -11.65
N ILE A 2 15.54 12.44 -10.42
CA ILE A 2 14.78 12.68 -9.19
C ILE A 2 15.31 14.00 -8.65
N GLU A 3 14.48 15.02 -8.65
CA GLU A 3 14.80 16.34 -8.12
C GLU A 3 14.04 16.51 -6.80
N LEU A 4 14.74 16.85 -5.72
CA LEU A 4 14.18 17.02 -4.38
C LEU A 4 14.22 18.51 -4.00
N HIS A 5 13.07 19.08 -3.68
CA HIS A 5 12.90 20.46 -3.26
C HIS A 5 12.70 20.52 -1.74
N ILE A 6 13.72 20.99 -1.02
CA ILE A 6 13.71 21.09 0.44
C ILE A 6 13.47 22.54 0.86
N LEU A 7 12.57 22.74 1.82
CA LEU A 7 12.50 23.97 2.61
C LEU A 7 13.26 23.75 3.92
N LEU A 8 14.38 24.44 4.09
CA LEU A 8 15.10 24.51 5.37
C LEU A 8 14.56 25.70 6.18
N VAL A 9 14.11 25.44 7.40
CA VAL A 9 13.70 26.46 8.37
C VAL A 9 14.63 26.39 9.57
N GLU A 10 15.59 27.31 9.64
CA GLU A 10 16.70 27.31 10.60
C GLU A 10 17.14 28.77 10.80
N ASP A 11 17.40 29.21 12.03
CA ASP A 11 17.76 30.61 12.31
C ASP A 11 19.29 30.82 12.37
N ASP A 12 20.04 29.75 12.63
CA ASP A 12 21.50 29.78 12.70
C ASP A 12 22.15 29.77 11.31
N LYS A 13 22.84 30.87 10.98
CA LYS A 13 23.52 31.06 9.69
C LYS A 13 24.66 30.08 9.42
N ASP A 14 25.36 29.63 10.46
CA ASP A 14 26.46 28.69 10.30
C ASP A 14 25.90 27.30 9.97
N ILE A 15 24.77 26.94 10.60
CA ILE A 15 24.02 25.72 10.29
C ILE A 15 23.45 25.77 8.86
N GLN A 16 22.84 26.90 8.48
CA GLN A 16 22.35 27.10 7.10
C GLN A 16 23.48 26.94 6.07
N ALA A 17 24.63 27.57 6.29
CA ALA A 17 25.79 27.47 5.40
C ALA A 17 26.28 26.02 5.30
N SER A 18 26.39 25.33 6.44
CA SER A 18 26.75 23.91 6.50
C SER A 18 25.77 23.02 5.73
N PHE A 19 24.46 23.29 5.82
CA PHE A 19 23.44 22.57 5.06
C PHE A 19 23.59 22.78 3.56
N VAL A 20 23.77 24.04 3.12
CA VAL A 20 23.97 24.38 1.71
C VAL A 20 25.22 23.71 1.15
N ASP A 21 26.32 23.71 1.90
CA ASP A 21 27.55 23.02 1.51
C ASP A 21 27.33 21.51 1.39
N THR A 22 26.57 20.91 2.32
CA THR A 22 26.18 19.49 2.26
C THR A 22 25.38 19.18 0.99
N VAL A 23 24.38 20.01 0.66
CA VAL A 23 23.58 19.89 -0.58
C VAL A 23 24.47 20.00 -1.82
N LYS A 24 25.42 20.95 -1.82
CA LYS A 24 26.36 21.14 -2.93
C LYS A 24 27.25 19.91 -3.12
N ILE A 25 27.89 19.43 -2.06
CA ILE A 25 28.74 18.23 -2.08
C ILE A 25 27.94 17.02 -2.55
N PHE A 26 26.70 16.87 -2.06
CA PHE A 26 25.80 15.80 -2.48
C PHE A 26 25.54 15.85 -4.00
N ASN A 27 25.14 17.00 -4.53
CA ASN A 27 24.84 17.19 -5.96
C ASN A 27 26.06 16.98 -6.86
N GLU A 28 27.25 17.43 -6.43
CA GLU A 28 28.52 17.20 -7.13
C GLU A 28 28.85 15.70 -7.19
N ARG A 29 28.71 14.99 -6.07
CA ARG A 29 28.91 13.55 -5.98
C ARG A 29 27.95 12.79 -6.90
N GLU A 30 26.67 13.14 -6.90
CA GLU A 30 25.67 12.50 -7.77
C GLU A 30 25.92 12.77 -9.26
N THR A 31 26.39 13.97 -9.59
CA THR A 31 26.80 14.31 -10.96
C THR A 31 28.01 13.49 -11.40
N ALA A 32 29.02 13.33 -10.55
CA ALA A 32 30.19 12.50 -10.82
C ALA A 32 29.83 11.02 -10.95
N ASN A 33 28.94 10.51 -10.09
CA ASN A 33 28.43 9.14 -10.14
C ASN A 33 27.69 8.86 -11.45
N GLU A 34 26.83 9.78 -11.89
CA GLU A 34 26.11 9.65 -13.16
C GLU A 34 27.06 9.70 -14.37
N ALA A 35 28.07 10.58 -14.37
CA ALA A 35 29.08 10.63 -15.42
C ALA A 35 29.89 9.31 -15.52
N LYS A 36 30.34 8.78 -14.38
CA LYS A 36 31.02 7.47 -14.31
C LYS A 36 30.12 6.34 -14.80
N ARG A 37 28.83 6.40 -14.48
CA ARG A 37 27.85 5.42 -14.95
C ARG A 37 27.65 5.49 -16.45
N GLN A 38 27.49 6.68 -17.03
CA GLN A 38 27.38 6.87 -18.48
C GLN A 38 28.62 6.33 -19.19
N GLN A 39 29.82 6.62 -18.67
CA GLN A 39 31.07 6.07 -19.19
C GLN A 39 31.08 4.52 -19.16
N ASN A 40 30.60 3.90 -18.08
CA ASN A 40 30.50 2.44 -17.98
C ASN A 40 29.51 1.85 -18.99
N ILE A 41 28.37 2.51 -19.20
CA ILE A 41 27.36 2.10 -20.20
C ILE A 41 27.95 2.19 -21.61
N GLU A 42 28.63 3.29 -21.96
CA GLU A 42 29.28 3.46 -23.26
C GLU A 42 30.38 2.42 -23.51
N LYS A 43 31.20 2.13 -22.49
CA LYS A 43 32.23 1.09 -22.57
C LYS A 43 31.61 -0.29 -22.79
N ALA A 44 30.53 -0.63 -22.10
CA ALA A 44 29.81 -1.89 -22.27
C ALA A 44 29.16 -2.00 -23.66
N LEU A 45 28.52 -0.92 -24.14
CA LEU A 45 27.92 -0.87 -25.48
C LEU A 45 28.96 -1.04 -26.59
N THR A 46 30.14 -0.42 -26.42
CA THR A 46 31.25 -0.55 -27.37
C THR A 46 31.75 -1.99 -27.42
N GLY A 47 31.94 -2.64 -26.25
CA GLY A 47 32.32 -4.05 -26.17
C GLY A 47 31.27 -5.01 -26.76
N LEU A 48 29.99 -4.68 -26.62
CA LEU A 48 28.89 -5.44 -27.22
C LEU A 48 28.92 -5.35 -28.75
N ARG A 49 29.06 -4.13 -29.31
CA ARG A 49 29.16 -3.92 -30.77
C ARG A 49 30.37 -4.63 -31.38
N GLN A 50 31.50 -4.65 -30.68
CA GLN A 50 32.68 -5.37 -31.14
C GLN A 50 32.43 -6.89 -31.19
N ALA A 51 31.85 -7.47 -30.13
CA ALA A 51 31.52 -8.90 -30.11
C ALA A 51 30.47 -9.28 -31.17
N GLU A 52 29.51 -8.41 -31.43
CA GLU A 52 28.51 -8.60 -32.48
C GLU A 52 29.16 -8.59 -33.87
N ALA A 53 30.09 -7.67 -34.13
CA ALA A 53 30.84 -7.63 -35.38
C ALA A 53 31.73 -8.88 -35.58
N GLU A 54 32.44 -9.32 -34.53
CA GLU A 54 33.28 -10.53 -34.56
C GLU A 54 32.44 -11.79 -34.79
N PHE A 55 31.29 -11.90 -34.12
CA PHE A 55 30.36 -13.01 -34.32
C PHE A 55 29.80 -13.03 -35.75
N ASN A 56 29.34 -11.89 -36.28
CA ASN A 56 28.79 -11.81 -37.63
C ASN A 56 29.83 -12.16 -38.70
N ALA A 57 31.09 -11.72 -38.52
CA ALA A 57 32.19 -12.08 -39.41
C ALA A 57 32.49 -13.59 -39.38
N ALA A 58 32.56 -14.20 -38.19
CA ALA A 58 32.80 -15.64 -38.05
C ALA A 58 31.63 -16.49 -38.59
N ALA A 59 30.38 -16.03 -38.42
CA ALA A 59 29.20 -16.72 -38.93
C ALA A 59 29.15 -16.74 -40.48
N LEU A 60 29.67 -15.70 -41.15
CA LEU A 60 29.82 -15.68 -42.60
C LEU A 60 30.83 -16.71 -43.11
N GLU A 61 31.93 -16.92 -42.38
CA GLU A 61 32.99 -17.88 -42.71
C GLU A 61 32.63 -19.35 -42.37
N ALA A 62 31.77 -19.57 -41.38
CA ALA A 62 31.37 -20.90 -40.89
C ALA A 62 30.39 -21.68 -41.80
N ASN A 63 30.05 -21.15 -42.98
CA ASN A 63 29.29 -21.85 -44.04
C ASN A 63 30.01 -23.05 -44.68
N SER A 64 31.22 -23.39 -44.21
CA SER A 64 31.98 -24.57 -44.61
C SER A 64 31.83 -25.73 -43.61
N GLU A 65 32.08 -26.98 -44.03
CA GLU A 65 32.03 -28.15 -43.14
C GLU A 65 33.21 -28.25 -42.14
N ASP A 66 34.03 -27.20 -42.02
CA ASP A 66 35.17 -27.16 -41.10
C ASP A 66 34.73 -27.10 -39.64
N LYS A 67 35.02 -28.18 -38.89
CA LYS A 67 34.71 -28.32 -37.47
C LYS A 67 35.39 -27.24 -36.60
N THR A 68 36.51 -26.69 -37.04
CA THR A 68 37.27 -25.66 -36.32
C THR A 68 36.53 -24.33 -36.37
N LEU A 69 36.00 -23.96 -37.53
CA LEU A 69 35.23 -22.72 -37.72
C LEU A 69 33.92 -22.73 -36.92
N LYS A 70 33.19 -23.86 -36.91
CA LYS A 70 31.97 -24.02 -36.09
C LYS A 70 32.23 -23.91 -34.58
N LYS A 71 33.40 -24.36 -34.10
CA LYS A 71 33.79 -24.21 -32.69
C LYS A 71 34.07 -22.76 -32.33
N THR A 72 34.68 -22.00 -33.24
CA THR A 72 34.96 -20.57 -33.08
C THR A 72 33.68 -19.74 -33.06
N GLU A 73 32.74 -20.01 -33.98
CA GLU A 73 31.42 -19.36 -34.02
C GLU A 73 30.67 -19.54 -32.69
N LYS A 74 30.61 -20.78 -32.16
CA LYS A 74 29.96 -21.06 -30.87
C LYS A 74 30.59 -20.25 -29.73
N ARG A 75 31.93 -20.19 -29.65
CA ARG A 75 32.63 -19.43 -28.61
C ARG A 75 32.30 -17.93 -28.68
N LEU A 76 32.26 -17.35 -29.88
CA LEU A 76 31.94 -15.94 -30.08
C LEU A 76 30.47 -15.65 -29.75
N LYS A 77 29.55 -16.58 -30.03
CA LYS A 77 28.16 -16.48 -29.61
C LYS A 77 28.02 -16.46 -28.08
N ASP A 78 28.71 -17.36 -27.38
CA ASP A 78 28.71 -17.39 -25.91
C ASP A 78 29.29 -16.08 -25.32
N GLU A 79 30.31 -15.50 -25.96
CA GLU A 79 30.85 -14.19 -25.59
C GLU A 79 29.86 -13.04 -25.83
N LEU A 80 29.19 -13.04 -26.99
CA LEU A 80 28.16 -12.06 -27.33
C LEU A 80 27.00 -12.10 -26.32
N ASP A 81 26.49 -13.28 -26.01
CA ASP A 81 25.40 -13.48 -25.04
C ASP A 81 25.81 -13.03 -23.63
N SER A 82 27.06 -13.31 -23.23
CA SER A 82 27.62 -12.84 -21.96
C SER A 82 27.70 -11.30 -21.89
N LYS A 83 28.22 -10.65 -22.93
CA LYS A 83 28.29 -9.17 -22.99
C LYS A 83 26.91 -8.53 -23.07
N LYS A 84 25.96 -9.15 -23.77
CA LYS A 84 24.57 -8.70 -23.83
C LYS A 84 23.93 -8.74 -22.45
N LYS A 85 24.09 -9.84 -21.71
CA LYS A 85 23.62 -9.96 -20.33
C LYS A 85 24.25 -8.92 -19.39
N ALA A 86 25.55 -8.64 -19.54
CA ALA A 86 26.24 -7.61 -18.76
C ALA A 86 25.73 -6.19 -19.08
N TYR A 87 25.50 -5.89 -20.35
CA TYR A 87 24.92 -4.61 -20.79
C TYR A 87 23.47 -4.45 -20.31
N ASP A 88 22.65 -5.49 -20.46
CA ASP A 88 21.27 -5.49 -19.98
C ASP A 88 21.19 -5.29 -18.47
N LYS A 89 22.11 -5.89 -17.70
CA LYS A 89 22.20 -5.67 -16.24
C LYS A 89 22.54 -4.24 -15.85
N LEU A 90 23.30 -3.50 -16.67
CA LEU A 90 23.59 -2.08 -16.45
C LEU A 90 22.39 -1.16 -16.77
N LEU A 91 21.45 -1.64 -17.59
CA LEU A 91 20.23 -0.92 -17.97
C LEU A 91 18.99 -1.30 -17.14
N LYS A 92 18.91 -2.56 -16.73
CA LYS A 92 17.79 -3.18 -16.01
C LYS A 92 18.39 -4.01 -14.87
N PRO A 93 18.38 -3.49 -13.64
CA PRO A 93 18.99 -4.21 -12.54
C PRO A 93 18.06 -5.31 -12.04
N ASP A 94 18.66 -6.26 -11.33
CA ASP A 94 18.02 -7.50 -10.91
C ASP A 94 16.95 -7.31 -9.81
N SER A 95 16.87 -6.12 -9.19
CA SER A 95 15.84 -5.77 -8.20
C SER A 95 15.37 -4.30 -8.32
N ALA A 96 14.15 -4.04 -7.82
CA ALA A 96 13.61 -2.67 -7.75
C ALA A 96 14.50 -1.75 -6.88
N ILE A 97 15.08 -2.28 -5.80
CA ILE A 97 15.99 -1.54 -4.91
C ILE A 97 17.30 -1.17 -5.62
N ASP A 98 17.84 -2.09 -6.44
CA ASP A 98 19.02 -1.82 -7.25
C ASP A 98 18.71 -0.81 -8.39
N ALA A 99 17.47 -0.77 -8.89
CA ALA A 99 16.99 0.27 -9.81
C ALA A 99 16.79 1.63 -9.15
N LEU A 100 16.37 1.60 -7.88
CA LEU A 100 16.07 2.76 -7.04
C LEU A 100 17.35 3.52 -6.65
N ASP A 101 18.44 2.82 -6.32
CA ASP A 101 19.69 3.48 -5.91
C ASP A 101 20.60 3.90 -7.07
N ASN A 102 20.60 3.18 -8.20
CA ASN A 102 21.65 3.34 -9.21
C ASN A 102 21.24 4.02 -10.52
N HIS A 103 19.96 4.34 -10.76
CA HIS A 103 19.52 4.61 -12.14
C HIS A 103 18.89 5.96 -12.49
N LYS A 104 18.53 6.78 -11.51
CA LYS A 104 18.03 8.13 -11.78
C LYS A 104 19.00 9.14 -11.18
N LYS A 105 19.54 10.05 -12.01
CA LYS A 105 20.26 11.24 -11.54
C LYS A 105 19.44 11.91 -10.43
N LYS A 106 20.04 12.08 -9.26
CA LYS A 106 19.43 12.76 -8.11
C LYS A 106 19.97 14.19 -8.03
N SER A 107 19.12 15.12 -7.65
CA SER A 107 19.51 16.50 -7.34
C SER A 107 18.65 17.04 -6.21
N VAL A 108 19.23 17.95 -5.43
CA VAL A 108 18.56 18.61 -4.32
C VAL A 108 18.64 20.12 -4.53
N GLU A 109 17.50 20.79 -4.43
CA GLU A 109 17.44 22.25 -4.33
C GLU A 109 16.88 22.63 -2.96
N VAL A 110 17.41 23.72 -2.40
CA VAL A 110 17.05 24.19 -1.07
C VAL A 110 16.54 25.63 -1.12
N ILE A 111 15.46 25.88 -0.39
CA ILE A 111 14.95 27.20 -0.05
C ILE A 111 15.15 27.38 1.45
N ILE A 112 15.69 28.51 1.88
CA ILE A 112 15.97 28.80 3.29
C ILE A 112 14.99 29.86 3.81
N LYS A 113 14.47 29.62 5.02
CA LYS A 113 13.68 30.57 5.80
C LYS A 113 14.22 30.66 7.22
N ASN A 114 14.39 31.88 7.72
CA ASN A 114 15.14 32.11 8.94
C ASN A 114 14.29 32.10 10.22
N ASN A 115 12.98 32.30 10.08
CA ASN A 115 12.09 32.49 11.22
C ASN A 115 10.64 32.17 10.85
N LEU A 116 9.77 32.17 11.87
CA LEU A 116 8.35 31.91 11.72
C LEU A 116 7.67 32.89 10.76
N GLN A 117 8.04 34.18 10.80
CA GLN A 117 7.43 35.20 9.96
C GLN A 117 7.69 34.93 8.47
N GLU A 118 8.91 34.59 8.09
CA GLU A 118 9.26 34.24 6.72
C GLU A 118 8.54 32.96 6.24
N VAL A 119 8.26 32.01 7.15
CA VAL A 119 7.43 30.83 6.84
C VAL A 119 5.97 31.25 6.62
N LYS A 120 5.44 32.18 7.43
CA LYS A 120 4.07 32.70 7.30
C LYS A 120 3.85 33.52 6.02
N GLU A 121 4.90 34.05 5.43
CA GLU A 121 4.86 34.75 4.15
C GLU A 121 4.74 33.79 2.94
N LEU A 122 5.01 32.49 3.12
CA LEU A 122 4.82 31.50 2.07
C LEU A 122 3.34 31.25 1.82
N THR A 123 2.98 31.15 0.54
CA THR A 123 1.62 30.83 0.11
C THR A 123 1.41 29.32 0.01
N VAL A 124 0.15 28.89 -0.05
CA VAL A 124 -0.20 27.49 -0.36
C VAL A 124 0.49 27.03 -1.65
N LYS A 125 0.60 27.89 -2.66
CA LYS A 125 1.26 27.55 -3.93
C LYS A 125 2.75 27.26 -3.75
N ASP A 126 3.42 27.93 -2.83
CA ASP A 126 4.84 27.71 -2.56
C ASP A 126 5.05 26.33 -1.92
N PHE A 127 4.26 26.00 -0.89
CA PHE A 127 4.29 24.68 -0.25
C PHE A 127 3.96 23.52 -1.19
N LEU A 128 3.10 23.76 -2.18
CA LEU A 128 2.77 22.76 -3.20
C LEU A 128 3.94 22.40 -4.13
N ASN A 129 5.02 23.19 -4.15
CA ASN A 129 6.26 22.91 -4.88
C ASN A 129 7.40 22.45 -3.96
N ILE A 130 7.17 22.39 -2.65
CA ILE A 130 8.14 21.86 -1.68
C ILE A 130 7.81 20.38 -1.46
N ASP A 131 8.84 19.54 -1.55
CA ASP A 131 8.70 18.11 -1.32
C ASP A 131 8.76 17.78 0.18
N ILE A 132 9.72 18.36 0.90
CA ILE A 132 10.00 18.10 2.31
C ILE A 132 10.40 19.41 3.01
N ILE A 133 9.99 19.56 4.27
CA ILE A 133 10.45 20.63 5.15
C ILE A 133 11.42 20.03 6.17
N ILE A 134 12.59 20.65 6.36
CA ILE A 134 13.51 20.37 7.46
C ILE A 134 13.49 21.60 8.37
N MET A 135 13.16 21.41 9.64
CA MET A 135 12.82 22.53 10.52
C MET A 135 13.45 22.38 11.90
N ASP A 136 14.08 23.46 12.38
CA ASP A 136 14.35 23.62 13.81
C ASP A 136 13.09 24.10 14.56
N ILE A 137 12.99 23.67 15.80
CA ILE A 137 11.93 24.10 16.73
C ILE A 137 12.21 25.49 17.29
N HIS A 138 13.48 25.84 17.50
CA HIS A 138 13.88 27.12 18.07
C HIS A 138 14.23 28.11 16.97
N LEU A 139 13.26 28.92 16.53
CA LEU A 139 13.43 29.83 15.38
C LEU A 139 13.68 31.27 15.83
N GLY A 140 14.79 31.50 16.53
CA GLY A 140 15.17 32.81 17.06
C GLY A 140 15.07 32.90 18.58
N LYS A 141 15.87 33.81 19.17
CA LYS A 141 15.99 33.99 20.63
C LYS A 141 14.67 34.33 21.34
N ASP A 142 13.77 35.02 20.66
CA ASP A 142 12.47 35.46 21.21
C ASP A 142 11.30 34.53 20.78
N GLU A 143 11.58 33.50 19.97
CA GLU A 143 10.58 32.55 19.46
C GLU A 143 10.99 31.11 19.77
N PRO A 144 11.07 30.72 21.06
CA PRO A 144 11.56 29.40 21.45
C PRO A 144 10.69 28.24 20.99
N GLU A 145 9.42 28.52 20.66
CA GLU A 145 8.44 27.58 20.11
C GLU A 145 8.13 27.87 18.63
N GLY A 146 8.95 28.70 17.96
CA GLY A 146 8.68 29.18 16.61
C GLY A 146 8.45 28.06 15.60
N GLY A 147 9.16 26.94 15.70
CA GLY A 147 8.94 25.78 14.84
C GLY A 147 7.62 25.04 15.12
N ASN A 148 7.22 24.88 16.38
CA ASN A 148 5.89 24.31 16.71
C ASN A 148 4.78 25.22 16.17
N GLN A 149 4.92 26.54 16.32
CA GLN A 149 3.97 27.51 15.75
C GLN A 149 3.95 27.48 14.21
N ALA A 150 5.09 27.21 13.57
CA ALA A 150 5.16 27.01 12.12
C ALA A 150 4.40 25.75 11.71
N ILE A 151 4.50 24.65 12.46
CA ILE A 151 3.76 23.41 12.22
C ILE A 151 2.25 23.64 12.35
N GLU A 152 1.79 24.35 13.38
CA GLU A 152 0.38 24.74 13.53
C GLU A 152 -0.11 25.61 12.38
N PHE A 153 0.70 26.58 11.94
CA PHE A 153 0.39 27.40 10.77
C PHE A 153 0.24 26.54 9.51
N LEU A 154 1.17 25.62 9.25
CA LEU A 154 1.10 24.69 8.11
C LEU A 154 -0.15 23.81 8.17
N ALA A 155 -0.53 23.33 9.35
CA ALA A 155 -1.76 22.57 9.57
C ALA A 155 -3.02 23.41 9.27
N SER A 156 -3.04 24.68 9.67
CA SER A 156 -4.14 25.60 9.39
C SER A 156 -4.35 25.87 7.89
N LEU A 157 -3.28 25.72 7.09
CA LEU A 157 -3.33 25.81 5.62
C LEU A 157 -3.72 24.49 4.94
N TYR A 158 -4.01 23.43 5.70
CA TYR A 158 -4.17 22.06 5.19
C TYR A 158 -2.98 21.59 4.34
N SER A 159 -1.77 22.02 4.73
CA SER A 159 -0.54 21.57 4.09
C SER A 159 -0.41 20.04 4.21
N ARG A 160 0.18 19.43 3.16
CA ARG A 160 0.43 17.98 3.08
C ARG A 160 1.92 17.67 3.02
N THR A 161 2.76 18.69 3.15
CA THR A 161 4.21 18.58 3.01
C THR A 161 4.79 17.95 4.27
N PRO A 162 5.46 16.79 4.18
CA PRO A 162 6.06 16.14 5.34
C PRO A 162 7.22 16.97 5.94
N ILE A 163 7.41 16.82 7.25
CA ILE A 163 8.33 17.61 8.06
C ILE A 163 9.32 16.68 8.78
N ILE A 164 10.59 17.03 8.70
CA ILE A 164 11.68 16.48 9.51
C ILE A 164 12.06 17.55 10.54
N CYS A 165 11.90 17.23 11.82
CA CYS A 165 12.25 18.14 12.90
C CYS A 165 13.63 17.81 13.45
N VAL A 166 14.49 18.82 13.51
CA VAL A 166 15.85 18.75 14.08
C VAL A 166 15.89 19.68 15.28
N SER A 167 16.26 19.22 16.47
CA SER A 167 16.27 20.11 17.64
C SER A 167 17.34 19.73 18.66
N GLY A 168 17.82 20.70 19.44
CA GLY A 168 18.59 20.43 20.66
C GLY A 168 17.76 19.81 21.78
N THR A 169 16.44 19.97 21.75
CA THR A 169 15.50 19.40 22.73
C THR A 169 14.36 18.65 22.01
N PRO A 170 14.61 17.46 21.42
CA PRO A 170 13.58 16.76 20.63
C PRO A 170 12.28 16.46 21.38
N GLU A 171 12.35 16.34 22.70
CA GLU A 171 11.20 16.16 23.60
C GLU A 171 10.20 17.33 23.53
N SER A 172 10.63 18.53 23.12
CA SER A 172 9.76 19.71 22.98
C SER A 172 9.05 19.80 21.63
N ILE A 173 9.30 18.86 20.71
CA ILE A 173 8.64 18.80 19.41
C ILE A 173 7.22 18.27 19.62
N MET A 174 6.21 19.07 19.24
CA MET A 174 4.81 18.64 19.30
C MET A 174 4.56 17.36 18.50
N ASP A 175 3.54 16.60 18.87
CA ASP A 175 3.07 15.48 18.04
C ASP A 175 2.14 16.00 16.95
N HIS A 176 2.49 15.71 15.68
CA HIS A 176 1.70 16.13 14.54
C HIS A 176 1.86 15.15 13.36
N PRO A 177 0.78 14.79 12.63
CA PRO A 177 0.85 13.83 11.53
C PRO A 177 1.76 14.21 10.36
N LEU A 178 2.07 15.50 10.18
CA LEU A 178 3.04 15.95 9.17
C LEU A 178 4.48 15.65 9.55
N ILE A 179 4.77 15.42 10.83
CA ILE A 179 6.13 15.12 11.31
C ILE A 179 6.41 13.65 11.06
N ILE A 180 7.28 13.39 10.09
CA ILE A 180 7.66 12.03 9.68
C ILE A 180 8.98 11.57 10.31
N HIS A 181 9.74 12.50 10.88
CA HIS A 181 10.98 12.21 11.58
C HIS A 181 11.30 13.31 12.61
N LYS A 182 11.81 12.91 13.77
CA LYS A 182 12.32 13.78 14.83
C LYS A 182 13.73 13.30 15.17
N ARG A 183 14.70 14.22 15.25
CA ARG A 183 16.06 13.87 15.69
C ARG A 183 16.69 14.95 16.56
N ALA A 184 17.63 14.52 17.42
CA ALA A 184 18.50 15.45 18.13
C ALA A 184 19.54 16.04 17.18
N ARG A 185 19.87 17.31 17.38
CA ARG A 185 20.83 18.06 16.55
C ARG A 185 22.23 17.42 16.55
N ASP A 186 22.63 16.80 17.66
CA ASP A 186 23.94 16.16 17.86
C ASP A 186 24.01 14.69 17.43
N THR A 187 22.88 14.01 17.25
CA THR A 187 22.84 12.56 16.93
C THR A 187 22.91 12.21 15.45
N GLY A 188 22.83 13.19 14.55
CA GLY A 188 22.75 12.96 13.12
C GLY A 188 23.26 14.13 12.30
N ASP A 189 23.43 13.91 11.00
CA ASP A 189 23.88 14.92 10.05
C ASP A 189 22.81 15.20 8.98
N TYR A 190 22.95 16.32 8.28
CA TYR A 190 22.01 16.71 7.25
C TYR A 190 22.08 15.88 5.97
N GLU A 191 23.19 15.16 5.73
CA GLU A 191 23.27 14.24 4.61
C GLU A 191 22.30 13.07 4.82
N GLN A 192 22.21 12.55 6.04
CA GLN A 192 21.25 11.52 6.43
C GLN A 192 19.80 12.00 6.29
N ASP A 193 19.51 13.25 6.66
CA ASP A 193 18.18 13.83 6.47
C ASP A 193 17.81 13.92 4.98
N ILE A 194 18.75 14.35 4.13
CA ILE A 194 18.57 14.40 2.68
C ILE A 194 18.33 12.99 2.12
N LEU A 195 19.11 12.00 2.55
CA LEU A 195 18.95 10.61 2.13
C LEU A 195 17.60 10.03 2.58
N PHE A 196 17.15 10.37 3.79
CA PHE A 196 15.83 9.99 4.27
C PHE A 196 14.72 10.66 3.47
N ALA A 197 14.82 11.97 3.20
CA ALA A 197 13.89 12.71 2.36
C ALA A 197 13.79 12.13 0.93
N LEU A 198 14.92 11.72 0.35
CA LEU A 198 14.95 11.03 -0.94
C LEU A 198 14.22 9.68 -0.87
N LYS A 199 14.44 8.88 0.18
CA LYS A 199 13.71 7.61 0.37
C LYS A 199 12.21 7.85 0.46
N VAL A 200 11.77 8.88 1.19
CA VAL A 200 10.36 9.27 1.27
C VAL A 200 9.82 9.65 -0.11
N LYS A 201 10.52 10.50 -0.86
CA LYS A 201 10.13 10.85 -2.24
C LYS A 201 10.04 9.62 -3.14
N MET A 202 10.95 8.67 -2.99
CA MET A 202 11.00 7.43 -3.77
C MET A 202 9.85 6.47 -3.48
N THR A 203 9.14 6.60 -2.36
CA THR A 203 7.89 5.86 -2.11
C THR A 203 6.75 6.27 -3.06
N GLY A 204 6.89 7.39 -3.77
CA GLY A 204 5.82 8.00 -4.56
C GLY A 204 4.87 8.87 -3.74
N LEU A 205 4.99 8.89 -2.41
CA LEU A 205 4.14 9.69 -1.51
C LEU A 205 4.10 11.17 -1.94
N ILE A 206 5.27 11.76 -2.18
CA ILE A 206 5.36 13.17 -2.58
C ILE A 206 4.75 13.41 -3.96
N ASP A 207 4.94 12.49 -4.91
CA ASP A 207 4.31 12.57 -6.23
C ASP A 207 2.78 12.43 -6.16
N VAL A 208 2.25 11.77 -5.14
CA VAL A 208 0.82 11.69 -4.86
C VAL A 208 0.30 13.01 -4.23
N LEU A 209 1.01 13.55 -3.23
CA LEU A 209 0.54 14.66 -2.39
C LEU A 209 0.76 16.06 -2.95
N LYS A 210 1.84 16.29 -3.72
CA LYS A 210 2.28 17.62 -4.17
C LYS A 210 1.26 18.33 -5.09
N GLY A 211 1.47 19.62 -5.36
CA GLY A 211 0.55 20.47 -6.13
C GLY A 211 0.14 19.91 -7.49
N LYS A 212 1.12 19.46 -8.27
CA LYS A 212 0.89 18.80 -9.58
C LYS A 212 0.88 17.28 -9.47
N GLY A 213 0.69 16.76 -8.26
CA GLY A 213 0.70 15.34 -7.95
C GLY A 213 -0.57 14.62 -8.37
N HIS A 214 -0.57 13.30 -8.16
CA HIS A 214 -1.66 12.42 -8.61
C HIS A 214 -3.01 12.81 -7.99
N ILE A 215 -3.08 13.16 -6.69
CA ILE A 215 -4.34 13.54 -6.05
C ILE A 215 -4.97 14.73 -6.76
N ASN A 216 -4.24 15.83 -6.95
CA ASN A 216 -4.83 17.04 -7.53
C ASN A 216 -5.20 16.85 -9.01
N LYS A 217 -4.42 16.04 -9.76
CA LYS A 217 -4.78 15.65 -11.12
C LYS A 217 -6.07 14.82 -11.16
N THR A 218 -6.21 13.85 -10.26
CA THR A 218 -7.40 13.01 -10.15
C THR A 218 -8.62 13.83 -9.71
N ILE A 219 -8.46 14.74 -8.73
CA ILE A 219 -9.51 15.68 -8.31
C ILE A 219 -9.97 16.52 -9.50
N TYR A 220 -9.03 17.15 -10.21
CA TYR A 220 -9.33 17.97 -11.38
C TYR A 220 -10.11 17.19 -12.44
N ASN A 221 -9.63 15.99 -12.80
CA ASN A 221 -10.29 15.14 -13.77
C ASN A 221 -11.70 14.74 -13.31
N ALA A 222 -11.86 14.32 -12.05
CA ALA A 222 -13.16 13.93 -11.52
C ALA A 222 -14.16 15.09 -11.52
N LEU A 223 -13.75 16.28 -11.07
CA LEU A 223 -14.62 17.46 -11.08
C LEU A 223 -15.01 17.89 -12.49
N THR A 224 -14.05 17.95 -13.41
CA THR A 224 -14.28 18.39 -14.80
C THR A 224 -15.08 17.39 -15.62
N LEU A 225 -15.02 16.09 -15.30
CA LEU A 225 -15.78 15.06 -16.00
C LEU A 225 -17.17 14.78 -15.39
N SER A 226 -17.35 14.98 -14.08
CA SER A 226 -18.57 14.53 -13.39
C SER A 226 -19.40 15.64 -12.74
N VAL A 227 -18.78 16.70 -12.21
CA VAL A 227 -19.52 17.72 -11.45
C VAL A 227 -19.86 18.90 -12.34
N THR A 228 -18.86 19.54 -12.94
CA THR A 228 -19.03 20.77 -13.72
C THR A 228 -19.95 20.60 -14.94
N PRO A 229 -19.88 19.51 -15.73
CA PRO A 229 -20.75 19.33 -16.89
C PRO A 229 -22.24 19.22 -16.54
N ASN A 230 -22.55 18.75 -15.33
CA ASN A 230 -23.92 18.52 -14.85
C ASN A 230 -24.46 19.69 -14.00
N LEU A 231 -23.87 20.89 -14.14
CA LEU A 231 -24.24 22.06 -13.32
C LEU A 231 -25.73 22.41 -13.45
N LYS A 232 -26.31 22.27 -14.65
CA LYS A 232 -27.72 22.58 -14.89
C LYS A 232 -28.64 21.65 -14.07
N GLU A 233 -28.29 20.37 -14.01
CA GLU A 233 -28.99 19.36 -13.23
C GLU A 233 -28.86 19.67 -11.74
N TRP A 234 -27.66 20.05 -11.28
CA TRP A 234 -27.43 20.48 -9.89
C TRP A 234 -28.28 21.68 -9.49
N LEU A 235 -28.37 22.69 -10.35
CA LEU A 235 -29.22 23.87 -10.12
C LEU A 235 -30.70 23.50 -9.99
N GLY A 236 -31.15 22.47 -10.72
CA GLY A 236 -32.53 21.99 -10.64
C GLY A 236 -32.93 21.44 -9.27
N TYR A 237 -31.97 20.98 -8.45
CA TYR A 237 -32.25 20.46 -7.11
C TYR A 237 -32.44 21.54 -6.04
N ILE A 238 -32.02 22.78 -6.31
CA ILE A 238 -32.05 23.89 -5.33
C ILE A 238 -33.46 24.17 -4.84
N ASP A 239 -34.46 23.99 -5.70
CA ASP A 239 -35.86 24.31 -5.39
C ASP A 239 -36.53 23.33 -4.42
N PHE A 240 -35.94 22.14 -4.18
CA PHE A 240 -36.58 21.09 -3.37
C PHE A 240 -35.66 20.30 -2.43
N LEU A 241 -34.34 20.54 -2.47
CA LEU A 241 -33.38 19.95 -1.53
C LEU A 241 -32.68 21.04 -0.70
N GLN A 242 -32.37 20.70 0.55
CA GLN A 242 -31.49 21.51 1.39
C GLN A 242 -30.06 21.52 0.84
N TYR A 243 -29.33 22.61 1.11
CA TYR A 243 -27.96 22.82 0.64
C TYR A 243 -27.03 21.65 0.99
N GLU A 244 -27.15 21.12 2.22
CA GLU A 244 -26.35 20.00 2.71
C GLU A 244 -26.57 18.74 1.87
N HIS A 245 -27.82 18.43 1.49
CA HIS A 245 -28.12 17.27 0.65
C HIS A 245 -27.54 17.39 -0.76
N ILE A 246 -27.58 18.60 -1.34
CA ILE A 246 -26.99 18.88 -2.67
C ILE A 246 -25.48 18.76 -2.59
N ARG A 247 -24.86 19.43 -1.61
CA ARG A 247 -23.41 19.37 -1.35
C ARG A 247 -22.94 17.93 -1.18
N ASP A 248 -23.60 17.15 -0.32
CA ASP A 248 -23.24 15.76 -0.07
C ASP A 248 -23.50 14.87 -1.30
N GLY A 249 -24.51 15.19 -2.11
CA GLY A 249 -24.76 14.55 -3.40
C GLY A 249 -23.62 14.77 -4.39
N ILE A 250 -23.13 16.01 -4.50
CA ILE A 250 -21.96 16.36 -5.32
C ILE A 250 -20.72 15.60 -4.83
N PHE A 251 -20.48 15.59 -3.51
CA PHE A 251 -19.37 14.82 -2.92
C PHE A 251 -19.48 13.33 -3.25
N ARG A 252 -20.66 12.71 -3.16
CA ARG A 252 -20.85 11.30 -3.55
C ARG A 252 -20.55 11.05 -5.02
N VAL A 253 -21.01 11.92 -5.92
CA VAL A 253 -20.70 11.79 -7.37
C VAL A 253 -19.20 11.91 -7.62
N PHE A 254 -18.56 12.89 -6.98
CA PHE A 254 -17.12 13.07 -7.03
C PHE A 254 -16.37 11.81 -6.53
N SER A 255 -16.71 11.30 -5.33
CA SER A 255 -16.11 10.09 -4.75
C SER A 255 -16.28 8.87 -5.64
N ASN A 256 -17.46 8.67 -6.25
CA ASN A 256 -17.69 7.56 -7.18
C ASN A 256 -16.78 7.65 -8.42
N HIS A 257 -16.52 8.87 -8.91
CA HIS A 257 -15.61 9.06 -10.03
C HIS A 257 -14.14 8.79 -9.65
N ILE A 258 -13.73 9.19 -8.44
CA ILE A 258 -12.41 8.81 -7.90
C ILE A 258 -12.28 7.29 -7.83
N ASN A 259 -13.27 6.60 -7.25
CA ASN A 259 -13.27 5.13 -7.16
C ASN A 259 -13.16 4.48 -8.55
N LYS A 260 -13.92 4.98 -9.54
CA LYS A 260 -13.82 4.51 -10.93
C LYS A 260 -12.41 4.66 -11.52
N ILE A 261 -11.70 5.76 -11.21
CA ILE A 261 -10.33 5.94 -11.68
C ILE A 261 -9.40 4.91 -11.03
N LEU A 262 -9.58 4.64 -9.73
CA LEU A 262 -8.77 3.69 -8.96
C LEU A 262 -9.06 2.22 -9.35
N GLU A 263 -10.29 1.86 -9.69
CA GLU A 263 -10.65 0.51 -10.14
C GLU A 263 -9.92 0.07 -11.43
N ASN A 264 -9.41 1.03 -12.21
CA ASN A 264 -8.69 0.73 -13.46
C ASN A 264 -7.17 0.55 -13.27
N SER A 265 -6.65 0.57 -12.05
CA SER A 265 -5.23 0.24 -11.77
C SER A 265 -5.00 -1.26 -11.56
N GLU A 266 -3.75 -1.73 -11.75
CA GLU A 266 -3.36 -3.15 -11.67
C GLU A 266 -3.89 -3.88 -10.42
N GLU A 267 -4.29 -5.16 -10.57
CA GLU A 267 -5.06 -5.96 -9.60
C GLU A 267 -4.30 -6.40 -8.33
N SER A 268 -3.05 -5.94 -8.11
CA SER A 268 -2.28 -6.32 -6.92
C SER A 268 -2.26 -5.20 -5.88
N PHE A 269 -2.90 -5.46 -4.73
CA PHE A 269 -2.92 -4.56 -3.59
C PHE A 269 -1.67 -4.71 -2.72
N ILE A 270 -1.19 -3.60 -2.14
CA ILE A 270 -0.20 -3.64 -1.06
C ILE A 270 -0.88 -3.78 0.30
N LEU A 271 -0.13 -4.28 1.28
CA LEU A 271 -0.63 -4.56 2.63
C LEU A 271 -1.31 -3.35 3.29
N GLN A 272 -0.75 -2.16 3.09
CA GLN A 272 -1.21 -0.92 3.68
C GLN A 272 -2.58 -0.46 3.15
N GLU A 273 -3.07 -1.03 2.05
CA GLU A 273 -4.41 -0.71 1.52
C GLU A 273 -5.52 -1.45 2.28
N PHE A 274 -5.19 -2.52 3.01
CA PHE A 274 -6.19 -3.40 3.61
C PHE A 274 -6.91 -2.76 4.81
N TYR A 275 -6.24 -1.87 5.53
CA TYR A 275 -6.76 -1.24 6.75
C TYR A 275 -6.81 0.29 6.60
N LEU A 276 -7.89 0.89 7.11
CA LEU A 276 -8.06 2.33 7.21
C LEU A 276 -8.04 2.74 8.68
N ASN A 277 -7.43 3.89 8.98
CA ASN A 277 -7.50 4.48 10.31
C ASN A 277 -8.88 5.08 10.55
N LEU A 278 -9.41 4.88 11.76
CA LEU A 278 -10.64 5.52 12.21
C LEU A 278 -10.35 6.90 12.81
N THR A 279 -11.33 7.78 12.72
CA THR A 279 -11.27 9.06 13.43
C THR A 279 -11.54 8.88 14.93
N GLU A 280 -11.05 9.83 15.73
CA GLU A 280 -11.31 9.91 17.17
C GLU A 280 -12.81 9.91 17.53
N GLU A 281 -13.63 10.51 16.67
CA GLU A 281 -15.09 10.50 16.81
C GLU A 281 -15.66 9.09 16.59
N GLU A 282 -15.22 8.39 15.54
CA GLU A 282 -15.65 7.03 15.24
C GLU A 282 -15.24 6.03 16.33
N ILE A 283 -14.06 6.21 16.94
CA ILE A 283 -13.58 5.35 18.04
C ILE A 283 -14.42 5.56 19.31
N ARG A 284 -14.74 6.82 19.64
CA ARG A 284 -15.50 7.15 20.85
C ARG A 284 -16.99 6.84 20.71
N ASN A 285 -17.56 6.97 19.53
CA ASN A 285 -19.00 6.82 19.32
C ASN A 285 -19.37 5.38 18.94
N LYS A 286 -19.63 4.55 19.95
CA LYS A 286 -20.07 3.15 19.79
C LYS A 286 -21.44 2.99 19.11
N ASN A 287 -22.17 4.08 18.85
CA ASN A 287 -23.42 4.04 18.08
C ASN A 287 -23.18 4.09 16.56
N ILE A 288 -21.93 4.31 16.10
CA ILE A 288 -21.57 4.42 14.69
C ILE A 288 -20.72 3.22 14.24
N ILE A 289 -21.00 2.01 14.76
CA ILE A 289 -20.31 0.83 14.26
C ILE A 289 -20.69 0.56 12.81
N LYS A 290 -19.68 0.40 11.96
CA LYS A 290 -19.84 0.06 10.54
C LYS A 290 -19.26 -1.33 10.27
N THR A 291 -19.68 -1.92 9.17
CA THR A 291 -19.09 -3.15 8.65
C THR A 291 -17.59 -2.96 8.42
N GLY A 292 -16.79 -3.94 8.84
CA GLY A 292 -15.34 -3.92 8.75
C GLY A 292 -14.63 -3.36 9.99
N TYR A 293 -15.37 -2.79 10.95
CA TYR A 293 -14.77 -2.33 12.22
C TYR A 293 -14.15 -3.51 12.97
N ILE A 294 -12.98 -3.27 13.56
CA ILE A 294 -12.28 -4.24 14.41
C ILE A 294 -12.60 -3.92 15.86
N LEU A 295 -13.09 -4.92 16.58
CA LEU A 295 -13.42 -4.81 17.99
C LEU A 295 -12.54 -5.73 18.81
N LYS A 296 -12.25 -5.32 20.04
CA LYS A 296 -11.53 -6.13 21.02
C LYS A 296 -12.41 -6.38 22.23
N SER A 297 -12.50 -7.63 22.65
CA SER A 297 -13.03 -8.00 23.96
C SER A 297 -12.05 -8.93 24.66
N LYS A 298 -11.59 -8.53 25.84
CA LYS A 298 -10.46 -9.18 26.53
C LYS A 298 -9.26 -9.26 25.58
N GLU A 299 -8.75 -10.45 25.31
CA GLU A 299 -7.61 -10.70 24.39
C GLU A 299 -8.04 -11.30 23.05
N VAL A 300 -9.30 -11.13 22.65
CA VAL A 300 -9.84 -11.65 21.40
C VAL A 300 -10.34 -10.52 20.52
N TYR A 301 -9.92 -10.54 19.26
CA TYR A 301 -10.33 -9.59 18.24
C TYR A 301 -11.50 -10.14 17.42
N TYR A 302 -12.35 -9.23 16.98
CA TYR A 302 -13.54 -9.51 16.20
C TYR A 302 -13.68 -8.50 15.06
N VAL A 303 -14.34 -8.90 13.98
CA VAL A 303 -14.71 -8.01 12.88
C VAL A 303 -16.22 -7.94 12.76
N ALA A 304 -16.78 -6.74 12.69
CA ALA A 304 -18.19 -6.52 12.42
C ALA A 304 -18.52 -6.81 10.94
N LEU A 305 -19.41 -7.77 10.68
CA LEU A 305 -19.75 -8.26 9.34
C LEU A 305 -21.23 -8.09 8.97
N ASN A 306 -22.00 -7.31 9.73
CA ASN A 306 -23.36 -6.94 9.33
C ASN A 306 -23.36 -6.37 7.91
N PRO A 307 -24.41 -6.61 7.10
CA PRO A 307 -24.61 -5.85 5.87
C PRO A 307 -24.60 -4.33 6.15
N PRO A 308 -23.91 -3.51 5.34
CA PRO A 308 -23.84 -2.06 5.59
C PRO A 308 -25.20 -1.37 5.67
N CYS A 309 -26.18 -1.87 4.91
CA CYS A 309 -27.55 -1.36 4.89
C CYS A 309 -28.36 -1.66 6.17
N ASP A 310 -27.91 -2.60 7.00
CA ASP A 310 -28.53 -2.87 8.29
C ASP A 310 -27.96 -1.94 9.38
N LEU A 311 -26.75 -1.39 9.18
CA LEU A 311 -26.03 -0.52 10.11
C LEU A 311 -26.27 0.99 9.89
N THR A 312 -26.99 1.37 8.84
CA THR A 312 -27.28 2.79 8.55
C THR A 312 -28.22 3.41 9.57
N LEU A 313 -27.80 4.53 10.17
CA LEU A 313 -28.60 5.34 11.10
C LEU A 313 -29.77 6.00 10.35
N ARG A 314 -30.98 5.87 10.90
CA ARG A 314 -32.18 6.57 10.41
C ARG A 314 -32.25 7.98 11.02
N LYS A 315 -33.20 8.79 10.52
CA LYS A 315 -33.42 10.18 10.98
C LYS A 315 -33.63 10.29 12.49
N ASP A 316 -34.11 9.23 13.13
CA ASP A 316 -34.42 9.20 14.56
C ASP A 316 -33.22 8.71 15.41
N GLY A 317 -32.06 8.45 14.79
CA GLY A 317 -30.87 7.91 15.45
C GLY A 317 -30.85 6.38 15.56
N ASP A 318 -31.95 5.71 15.21
CA ASP A 318 -32.06 4.25 15.31
C ASP A 318 -31.47 3.52 14.09
N CYS A 319 -30.84 2.39 14.37
CA CYS A 319 -30.33 1.45 13.39
C CYS A 319 -31.38 0.35 13.10
N LYS A 320 -31.35 -0.27 11.91
CA LYS A 320 -32.24 -1.41 11.61
C LYS A 320 -31.80 -2.68 12.34
N ALA A 321 -30.50 -2.84 12.54
CA ALA A 321 -29.94 -3.95 13.28
C ALA A 321 -30.11 -3.70 14.79
N ASP A 322 -30.80 -4.60 15.46
CA ASP A 322 -30.83 -4.71 16.93
C ASP A 322 -29.58 -5.44 17.47
N ARG A 323 -28.83 -6.11 16.57
CA ARG A 323 -27.69 -6.97 16.88
C ARG A 323 -26.51 -6.76 15.94
N LEU A 324 -25.31 -6.82 16.49
CA LEU A 324 -24.05 -6.84 15.73
C LEU A 324 -23.58 -8.27 15.47
N PHE A 325 -23.29 -8.57 14.20
CA PHE A 325 -22.68 -9.81 13.73
C PHE A 325 -21.16 -9.69 13.80
N LEU A 326 -20.55 -10.42 14.72
CA LEU A 326 -19.12 -10.41 14.94
C LEU A 326 -18.50 -11.75 14.55
N CYS A 327 -17.42 -11.70 13.78
CA CYS A 327 -16.61 -12.86 13.43
C CYS A 327 -15.28 -12.81 14.17
N GLU A 328 -14.88 -13.91 14.81
CA GLU A 328 -13.61 -13.99 15.54
C GLU A 328 -12.39 -13.95 14.60
N VAL A 329 -11.35 -13.23 15.03
CA VAL A 329 -10.02 -13.24 14.43
C VAL A 329 -9.18 -14.33 15.10
N GLU A 330 -8.80 -15.33 14.33
CA GLU A 330 -7.95 -16.43 14.76
C GLU A 330 -6.51 -16.25 14.23
N SER A 331 -5.51 -16.34 15.11
CA SER A 331 -4.12 -16.27 14.68
C SER A 331 -3.71 -17.49 13.87
N PHE A 332 -2.74 -17.35 12.97
CA PHE A 332 -2.23 -18.49 12.21
C PHE A 332 -1.74 -19.65 13.07
N ALA A 333 -1.16 -19.36 14.24
CA ALA A 333 -0.73 -20.39 15.18
C ALA A 333 -1.94 -21.22 15.70
N LYS A 334 -3.01 -20.53 16.14
CA LYS A 334 -4.24 -21.18 16.60
C LYS A 334 -4.94 -21.93 15.46
N TYR A 335 -4.93 -21.37 14.25
CA TYR A 335 -5.47 -22.05 13.07
C TYR A 335 -4.78 -23.40 12.81
N ILE A 336 -3.44 -23.44 12.84
CA ILE A 336 -2.68 -24.68 12.65
C ILE A 336 -2.94 -25.66 13.80
N GLU A 337 -2.98 -25.17 15.04
CA GLU A 337 -3.29 -25.99 16.23
C GLU A 337 -4.69 -26.61 16.12
N ASN A 338 -5.71 -25.81 15.82
CA ASN A 338 -7.10 -26.27 15.81
C ASN A 338 -7.43 -27.19 14.63
N ASN A 339 -6.81 -26.98 13.46
CA ASN A 339 -7.18 -27.68 12.23
C ASN A 339 -6.19 -28.78 11.83
N TYR A 340 -4.94 -28.73 12.31
CA TYR A 340 -3.87 -29.57 11.79
C TYR A 340 -2.88 -30.10 12.84
N ASN A 341 -3.12 -29.95 14.16
CA ASN A 341 -2.14 -30.35 15.18
C ASN A 341 -1.63 -31.80 14.99
N ASP A 342 -2.52 -32.77 14.83
CA ASP A 342 -2.12 -34.18 14.65
C ASP A 342 -1.26 -34.40 13.40
N ALA A 343 -1.60 -33.76 12.29
CA ALA A 343 -0.83 -33.84 11.05
C ALA A 343 0.52 -33.12 11.19
N TYR A 344 0.52 -31.97 11.85
CA TYR A 344 1.71 -31.16 12.11
C TYR A 344 2.72 -31.89 13.00
N GLN A 345 2.27 -32.60 14.05
CA GLN A 345 3.19 -33.36 14.91
C GLN A 345 3.78 -34.59 14.23
N LYS A 346 3.08 -35.15 13.24
CA LYS A 346 3.52 -36.34 12.49
C LYS A 346 4.39 -36.02 11.27
N ASP A 347 4.45 -34.76 10.84
CA ASP A 347 5.23 -34.36 9.67
C ASP A 347 6.71 -34.18 10.01
N ASN A 348 7.59 -34.85 9.25
CA ASN A 348 9.03 -34.79 9.44
C ASN A 348 9.63 -33.44 9.01
N ASN A 349 8.91 -32.64 8.22
CA ASN A 349 9.30 -31.32 7.77
C ASN A 349 8.20 -30.28 8.09
N LYS A 350 8.17 -29.90 9.37
CA LYS A 350 7.23 -28.93 9.96
C LYS A 350 7.19 -27.60 9.21
N GLU A 351 8.33 -27.08 8.76
CA GLU A 351 8.40 -25.79 8.05
C GLU A 351 7.70 -25.87 6.68
N LYS A 352 8.01 -26.91 5.89
CA LYS A 352 7.37 -27.11 4.59
C LYS A 352 5.86 -27.33 4.74
N PHE A 353 5.44 -28.09 5.75
CA PHE A 353 4.04 -28.31 6.07
C PHE A 353 3.32 -26.99 6.35
N ILE A 354 3.85 -26.18 7.29
CA ILE A 354 3.28 -24.88 7.64
C ILE A 354 3.19 -23.99 6.39
N LYS A 355 4.28 -23.90 5.61
CA LYS A 355 4.34 -23.09 4.41
C LYS A 355 3.20 -23.44 3.43
N THR A 356 3.01 -24.73 3.14
CA THR A 356 1.94 -25.17 2.23
C THR A 356 0.54 -24.84 2.77
N LYS A 357 0.30 -24.98 4.08
CA LYS A 357 -1.02 -24.66 4.67
C LYS A 357 -1.30 -23.15 4.73
N LEU A 358 -0.28 -22.35 5.05
CA LEU A 358 -0.44 -20.90 5.10
C LEU A 358 -0.52 -20.29 3.69
N GLU A 359 0.20 -20.82 2.70
CA GLU A 359 0.09 -20.36 1.31
C GLU A 359 -1.32 -20.53 0.75
N SER A 360 -1.98 -21.66 1.04
CA SER A 360 -3.37 -21.86 0.62
C SER A 360 -4.33 -20.94 1.40
N LEU A 361 -4.06 -20.65 2.67
CA LEU A 361 -4.87 -19.76 3.48
C LEU A 361 -4.77 -18.31 3.01
N ILE A 362 -3.55 -17.83 2.74
CA ILE A 362 -3.26 -16.47 2.23
C ILE A 362 -3.92 -16.26 0.87
N LYS A 363 -3.88 -17.28 0.00
CA LYS A 363 -4.58 -17.26 -1.29
C LYS A 363 -6.09 -17.46 -1.16
N ASN A 364 -6.62 -17.55 0.06
CA ASN A 364 -8.03 -17.77 0.34
C ASN A 364 -8.60 -19.07 -0.28
N ASN A 365 -7.73 -20.06 -0.50
CA ASN A 365 -8.02 -21.35 -1.12
C ASN A 365 -7.96 -22.54 -0.13
N ALA A 366 -7.49 -22.33 1.11
CA ALA A 366 -7.32 -23.40 2.10
C ALA A 366 -8.64 -24.05 2.51
N SER A 367 -9.60 -23.20 2.87
CA SER A 367 -10.91 -23.63 3.33
C SER A 367 -11.92 -22.53 3.06
N HIS A 368 -13.16 -22.93 2.92
CA HIS A 368 -14.23 -22.02 2.61
C HIS A 368 -14.76 -21.23 3.82
N ASN A 369 -14.41 -21.65 5.03
CA ASN A 369 -14.81 -21.00 6.28
C ASN A 369 -13.74 -20.06 6.84
N HIS A 370 -12.56 -19.95 6.21
CA HIS A 370 -11.52 -19.04 6.67
C HIS A 370 -11.18 -17.96 5.65
N HIS A 371 -10.97 -16.74 6.12
CA HIS A 371 -10.53 -15.62 5.29
C HIS A 371 -9.26 -14.99 5.83
N PHE A 372 -8.22 -14.87 5.01
CA PHE A 372 -6.94 -14.30 5.41
C PHE A 372 -7.05 -12.83 5.84
N LEU A 373 -6.50 -12.52 7.01
CA LEU A 373 -6.28 -11.16 7.49
C LEU A 373 -4.79 -10.87 7.58
N PRO A 374 -4.31 -9.83 6.88
CA PRO A 374 -2.92 -9.44 6.99
C PRO A 374 -2.55 -8.91 8.39
N LYS A 375 -1.25 -8.91 8.69
CA LYS A 375 -0.73 -8.35 9.95
C LYS A 375 -1.03 -6.84 10.06
N ASN A 376 -1.30 -6.38 11.28
CA ASN A 376 -1.36 -4.96 11.63
C ASN A 376 -0.78 -4.71 13.04
N THR A 377 -1.00 -3.51 13.59
CA THR A 377 -0.49 -3.08 14.91
C THR A 377 -1.12 -3.84 16.09
N PHE A 378 -2.32 -4.41 15.93
CA PHE A 378 -3.11 -5.03 17.01
C PHE A 378 -2.99 -6.55 17.03
N PHE A 379 -2.82 -7.18 15.86
CA PHE A 379 -2.66 -8.62 15.75
C PHE A 379 -1.69 -9.03 14.63
N GLU A 380 -1.03 -10.17 14.85
CA GLU A 380 -0.17 -10.86 13.89
C GLU A 380 -0.98 -11.48 12.73
N TYR A 381 -0.31 -12.04 11.72
CA TYR A 381 -0.99 -12.73 10.62
C TYR A 381 -2.07 -13.71 11.12
N SER A 382 -3.30 -13.50 10.64
CA SER A 382 -4.50 -14.10 11.19
C SER A 382 -5.50 -14.43 10.08
N CYS A 383 -6.61 -15.05 10.45
CA CYS A 383 -7.75 -15.25 9.58
C CYS A 383 -9.06 -15.02 10.34
N LEU A 384 -10.11 -14.66 9.61
CA LEU A 384 -11.48 -14.77 10.12
C LEU A 384 -11.91 -16.22 10.05
N ASP A 385 -12.52 -16.72 11.11
CA ASP A 385 -13.18 -18.03 11.14
C ASP A 385 -14.70 -17.85 11.10
N PHE A 386 -15.30 -18.13 9.95
CA PHE A 386 -16.73 -18.01 9.71
C PHE A 386 -17.58 -19.03 10.50
N VAL A 387 -16.95 -19.98 11.20
CA VAL A 387 -17.66 -20.84 12.17
C VAL A 387 -17.83 -20.12 13.51
N LYS A 388 -16.89 -19.25 13.87
CA LYS A 388 -16.86 -18.51 15.15
C LYS A 388 -17.57 -17.17 15.03
N ILE A 389 -18.85 -17.22 14.67
CA ILE A 389 -19.72 -16.04 14.59
C ILE A 389 -20.54 -15.93 15.86
N LYS A 390 -20.67 -14.71 16.36
CA LYS A 390 -21.56 -14.35 17.45
C LYS A 390 -22.41 -13.15 17.09
N THR A 391 -23.56 -13.05 17.73
CA THR A 391 -24.41 -11.86 17.69
C THR A 391 -24.46 -11.24 19.07
N ILE A 392 -24.26 -9.93 19.15
CA ILE A 392 -24.29 -9.19 20.42
C ILE A 392 -25.28 -8.03 20.33
N LEU A 393 -25.82 -7.63 21.49
CA LEU A 393 -26.66 -6.43 21.62
C LEU A 393 -25.79 -5.17 21.83
N GLN A 394 -26.38 -3.99 21.64
CA GLN A 394 -25.70 -2.71 21.85
C GLN A 394 -25.17 -2.56 23.30
N ASP A 395 -25.97 -2.93 24.30
CA ASP A 395 -25.54 -2.86 25.71
C ASP A 395 -24.31 -3.76 25.98
N GLU A 396 -24.22 -4.92 25.32
CA GLU A 396 -23.09 -5.83 25.45
C GLU A 396 -21.82 -5.23 24.80
N LEU A 397 -21.98 -4.59 23.65
CA LEU A 397 -20.92 -3.84 22.97
C LEU A 397 -20.35 -2.75 23.89
N GLU A 398 -21.23 -1.94 24.48
CA GLU A 398 -20.84 -0.84 25.34
C GLU A 398 -20.06 -1.31 26.56
N ALA A 399 -20.51 -2.41 27.18
CA ALA A 399 -19.90 -2.96 28.38
C ALA A 399 -18.58 -3.72 28.14
N ASN A 400 -18.48 -4.50 27.06
CA ASN A 400 -17.46 -5.55 26.94
C ASN A 400 -16.49 -5.40 25.77
N TYR A 401 -16.70 -4.42 24.88
CA TYR A 401 -15.92 -4.29 23.65
C TYR A 401 -15.33 -2.88 23.49
N GLY A 402 -14.06 -2.82 23.11
CA GLY A 402 -13.41 -1.63 22.58
C GLY A 402 -13.43 -1.63 21.05
N ILE A 403 -13.45 -0.44 20.44
CA ILE A 403 -13.23 -0.26 19.00
C ILE A 403 -11.75 0.03 18.82
N GLU A 404 -11.07 -0.78 18.01
CA GLU A 404 -9.68 -0.54 17.65
C GLU A 404 -9.60 0.61 16.63
N PRO A 405 -8.55 1.43 16.62
CA PRO A 405 -8.45 2.64 15.79
C PRO A 405 -8.22 2.36 14.29
N ILE A 406 -8.54 1.15 13.83
CA ILE A 406 -8.49 0.75 12.43
C ILE A 406 -9.74 -0.06 12.05
N MET A 407 -10.06 -0.04 10.76
CA MET A 407 -11.08 -0.89 10.16
C MET A 407 -10.56 -1.53 8.87
N ILE A 408 -11.18 -2.64 8.45
CA ILE A 408 -10.92 -3.21 7.13
C ILE A 408 -11.50 -2.26 6.06
N ALA A 409 -10.72 -1.95 5.03
CA ALA A 409 -11.17 -1.04 3.98
C ALA A 409 -12.39 -1.60 3.23
N PRO A 410 -13.38 -0.76 2.85
CA PRO A 410 -14.63 -1.22 2.24
C PRO A 410 -14.47 -2.12 1.01
N SER A 411 -13.42 -1.90 0.20
CA SER A 411 -13.07 -2.72 -0.97
C SER A 411 -12.83 -4.20 -0.61
N PHE A 412 -12.23 -4.47 0.55
CA PHE A 412 -11.96 -5.84 1.02
C PHE A 412 -13.13 -6.43 1.81
N VAL A 413 -13.89 -5.59 2.53
CA VAL A 413 -15.11 -6.01 3.27
C VAL A 413 -16.14 -6.65 2.34
N ALA A 414 -16.32 -6.14 1.12
CA ALA A 414 -17.22 -6.73 0.14
C ALA A 414 -16.85 -8.18 -0.20
N ASN A 415 -15.56 -8.48 -0.33
CA ASN A 415 -15.08 -9.84 -0.57
C ASN A 415 -15.30 -10.74 0.67
N ILE A 416 -15.00 -10.24 1.88
CA ILE A 416 -15.20 -10.99 3.13
C ILE A 416 -16.67 -11.38 3.30
N THR A 417 -17.58 -10.40 3.16
CA THR A 417 -19.03 -10.61 3.31
C THR A 417 -19.59 -11.53 2.23
N SER A 418 -19.10 -11.43 0.99
CA SER A 418 -19.45 -12.37 -0.09
C SER A 418 -19.03 -13.81 0.23
N ARG A 419 -17.79 -14.01 0.72
CA ARG A 419 -17.31 -15.35 1.10
C ARG A 419 -18.06 -15.93 2.30
N LEU A 420 -18.40 -15.08 3.28
CA LEU A 420 -19.26 -15.45 4.39
C LEU A 420 -20.64 -15.91 3.90
N ALA A 421 -21.29 -15.12 3.04
CA ALA A 421 -22.58 -15.48 2.46
C ALA A 421 -22.51 -16.81 1.67
N ALA A 422 -21.46 -16.98 0.85
CA ALA A 422 -21.24 -18.22 0.10
C ALA A 422 -20.99 -19.43 1.01
N TYR A 423 -20.35 -19.25 2.16
CA TYR A 423 -20.16 -20.30 3.15
C TYR A 423 -21.50 -20.80 3.72
N TYR A 424 -22.38 -19.87 4.13
CA TYR A 424 -23.69 -20.21 4.70
C TYR A 424 -24.75 -20.60 3.67
N ALA A 425 -24.60 -20.20 2.40
CA ALA A 425 -25.51 -20.59 1.32
C ALA A 425 -25.32 -22.05 0.87
N ARG A 426 -24.34 -22.79 1.42
CA ARG A 426 -24.13 -24.19 1.07
C ARG A 426 -25.31 -25.05 1.53
N GLN A 427 -26.02 -25.61 0.55
CA GLN A 427 -26.88 -26.74 0.79
C GLN A 427 -26.02 -28.00 0.81
N GLY A 428 -25.79 -28.57 2.00
CA GLY A 428 -25.18 -29.89 2.12
C GLY A 428 -26.14 -30.96 1.61
N GLN A 429 -25.68 -31.83 0.70
CA GLN A 429 -26.39 -33.08 0.44
C GLN A 429 -26.12 -34.02 1.63
N PRO A 430 -27.14 -34.63 2.25
CA PRO A 430 -26.91 -35.59 3.33
C PRO A 430 -26.09 -36.78 2.81
N ASP A 431 -25.14 -37.25 3.61
CA ASP A 431 -24.39 -38.46 3.31
C ASP A 431 -25.34 -39.66 3.26
N ILE A 432 -25.56 -40.19 2.07
CA ILE A 432 -26.34 -41.39 1.87
C ILE A 432 -25.43 -42.58 2.24
N ARG A 433 -25.63 -43.13 3.44
CA ARG A 433 -24.97 -44.39 3.83
C ARG A 433 -25.53 -45.54 3.02
N LEU A 434 -24.77 -45.98 2.02
CA LEU A 434 -25.04 -47.21 1.28
C LEU A 434 -24.30 -48.38 1.95
N THR A 435 -24.99 -49.51 2.11
CA THR A 435 -24.31 -50.78 2.38
C THR A 435 -23.45 -51.17 1.17
N LYS A 436 -22.42 -52.01 1.37
CA LYS A 436 -21.55 -52.48 0.29
C LYS A 436 -22.35 -53.08 -0.88
N THR A 437 -23.38 -53.88 -0.56
CA THR A 437 -24.31 -54.46 -1.55
C THR A 437 -25.07 -53.40 -2.35
N GLN A 438 -25.52 -52.32 -1.72
CA GLN A 438 -26.21 -51.22 -2.41
C GLN A 438 -25.24 -50.40 -3.26
N GLN A 439 -24.01 -50.20 -2.79
CA GLN A 439 -22.96 -49.51 -3.52
C GLN A 439 -22.59 -50.30 -4.80
N ASP A 440 -22.39 -51.62 -4.67
CA ASP A 440 -22.10 -52.52 -5.78
C ASP A 440 -23.26 -52.53 -6.79
N ALA A 441 -24.52 -52.57 -6.33
CA ALA A 441 -25.69 -52.52 -7.19
C ALA A 441 -25.79 -51.22 -8.01
N VAL A 442 -25.48 -50.07 -7.41
CA VAL A 442 -25.45 -48.77 -8.11
C VAL A 442 -24.37 -48.75 -9.18
N ILE A 443 -23.17 -49.26 -8.87
CA ILE A 443 -22.06 -49.34 -9.82
C ILE A 443 -22.42 -50.28 -10.98
N THR A 444 -22.94 -51.48 -10.70
CA THR A 444 -23.35 -52.45 -11.72
C THR A 444 -24.45 -51.90 -12.64
N ALA A 445 -25.48 -51.25 -12.08
CA ALA A 445 -26.54 -50.63 -12.86
C ALA A 445 -26.01 -49.51 -13.77
N THR A 446 -25.07 -48.70 -13.27
CA THR A 446 -24.45 -47.61 -14.03
C THR A 446 -23.58 -48.13 -15.17
N VAL A 447 -22.76 -49.16 -14.93
CA VAL A 447 -21.94 -49.81 -15.97
C VAL A 447 -22.81 -50.47 -17.03
N SER A 448 -23.90 -51.16 -16.65
CA SER A 448 -24.83 -51.75 -17.60
C SER A 448 -25.53 -50.69 -18.47
N ALA A 449 -25.93 -49.56 -17.88
CA ALA A 449 -26.54 -48.45 -18.61
C ALA A 449 -25.55 -47.87 -19.63
N LEU A 450 -24.32 -47.55 -19.22
CA LEU A 450 -23.28 -47.03 -20.11
C LEU A 450 -22.95 -47.99 -21.26
N ASN A 451 -22.82 -49.29 -20.96
CA ASN A 451 -22.56 -50.31 -21.99
C ASN A 451 -23.74 -50.45 -22.97
N SER A 452 -24.99 -50.28 -22.51
CA SER A 452 -26.15 -50.27 -23.40
C SER A 452 -26.23 -49.03 -24.28
N THR A 453 -25.80 -47.86 -23.79
CA THR A 453 -25.74 -46.61 -24.56
C THR A 453 -24.58 -46.61 -25.57
N LEU A 454 -23.48 -47.28 -25.26
CA LEU A 454 -22.32 -47.44 -26.16
C LEU A 454 -22.47 -48.59 -27.17
N ALA A 455 -23.44 -49.49 -26.97
CA ALA A 455 -23.73 -50.62 -27.86
C ALA A 455 -24.83 -50.32 -28.90
N THR A 456 -25.33 -49.08 -28.97
CA THR A 456 -26.22 -48.63 -30.07
C THR A 456 -25.40 -47.79 -31.06
N PRO A 457 -25.30 -48.16 -32.35
CA PRO A 457 -24.57 -47.39 -33.37
C PRO A 457 -25.12 -45.97 -33.59
#